data_AF-A0A0Q6UDP7-F1
#
_entry.id   AF-A0A0Q6UDP7-F1
#
_cell.length_a   1.000
_cell.length_b   1.000
_cell.length_c   1.000
_cell.angle_alpha   90.00
_cell.angle_beta   90.00
_cell.angle_gamma   90.00
#
_symmetry.space_group_name_H-M   'P 1'
#
loop_
_entity.id
_entity.type
_entity.pdbx_description
1 polymer ?
#
loop_
_entity_poly.entity_id
_entity_poly.type
_entity_poly.pdbx_seq_one_letter_code
_entity_poly.pdbx_strand_id
1 'polypeptide(L)'
;MVAAQWLFEGRDSPLLRELASLTSTEALQGDVRLVDVLAELGHPVREVGSPYEQLPWRGRWEGIWWAVDRMDRTHPAYASAQYVLEVIGDNEDLWGPDGGQELMAMLRAWDDDVDRRSQINDQIRRHLRNLREQDVPPLIE
;
A
#
# COMPACT_ATOMS: atom_id res chain seq x y z
N MET A 1 1.87 17.96 2.53
CA MET A 1 2.64 19.19 2.21
C MET A 1 2.51 19.67 0.75
N VAL A 2 1.98 18.88 -0.20
CA VAL A 2 1.86 19.29 -1.62
C VAL A 2 0.60 20.14 -1.91
N ALA A 3 -0.55 19.86 -1.26
CA ALA A 3 -1.80 20.59 -1.54
C ALA A 3 -1.83 22.05 -1.08
N ALA A 4 -1.31 22.33 0.12
CA ALA A 4 -1.23 23.70 0.64
C ALA A 4 -0.35 24.61 -0.24
N GLN A 5 0.71 24.04 -0.84
CA GLN A 5 1.56 24.73 -1.79
C GLN A 5 0.84 25.04 -3.10
N TRP A 6 0.02 24.12 -3.61
CA TRP A 6 -0.78 24.37 -4.82
C TRP A 6 -1.87 25.42 -4.63
N LEU A 7 -2.52 25.45 -3.46
CA LEU A 7 -3.44 26.54 -3.09
C LEU A 7 -2.73 27.90 -3.07
N PHE A 8 -1.51 27.95 -2.52
CA PHE A 8 -0.69 29.16 -2.50
C PHE A 8 -0.28 29.61 -3.92
N GLU A 9 -0.06 28.66 -4.83
CA GLU A 9 0.24 28.91 -6.25
C GLU A 9 -1.01 29.31 -7.08
N GLY A 10 -2.17 29.47 -6.44
CA GLY A 10 -3.41 29.91 -7.08
C GLY A 10 -4.17 28.81 -7.82
N ARG A 11 -3.79 27.54 -7.63
CA ARG A 11 -4.59 26.39 -8.06
C ARG A 11 -5.68 26.18 -7.03
N ASP A 12 -6.93 26.15 -7.47
CA ASP A 12 -8.08 26.07 -6.57
C ASP A 12 -9.04 25.01 -7.07
N SER A 13 -9.38 24.06 -6.20
CA SER A 13 -10.34 23.00 -6.46
C SER A 13 -10.99 22.59 -5.13
N PRO A 14 -12.27 22.19 -5.13
CA PRO A 14 -12.92 21.67 -3.92
C PRO A 14 -12.13 20.53 -3.27
N LEU A 15 -11.67 19.56 -4.07
CA LEU A 15 -10.90 18.41 -3.58
C LEU A 15 -9.50 18.80 -3.10
N LEU A 16 -8.89 19.84 -3.68
CA LEU A 16 -7.60 20.35 -3.23
C LEU A 16 -7.70 20.98 -1.84
N ARG A 17 -8.80 21.69 -1.55
CA ARG A 17 -9.07 22.27 -0.23
C ARG A 17 -9.34 21.19 0.81
N GLU A 18 -10.09 20.16 0.43
CA GLU A 18 -10.33 18.99 1.26
C GLU A 18 -9.02 18.29 1.60
N LEU A 19 -8.17 18.01 0.59
CA LEU A 19 -6.87 17.37 0.76
C LEU A 19 -5.88 18.22 1.59
N ALA A 20 -6.00 19.54 1.54
CA ALA A 20 -5.22 20.45 2.38
C ALA A 20 -5.71 20.50 3.85
N SER A 21 -6.94 20.07 4.10
CA SER A 21 -7.57 20.04 5.43
C SER A 21 -7.45 18.71 6.16
N LEU A 22 -7.06 17.64 5.45
CA LEU A 22 -6.89 16.30 6.02
C LEU A 22 -5.74 16.27 7.04
N THR A 23 -5.99 15.59 8.15
CA THR A 23 -4.96 15.17 9.10
C THR A 23 -4.11 14.04 8.51
N SER A 24 -2.95 13.78 9.12
CA SER A 24 -2.04 12.72 8.68
C SER A 24 -2.70 11.33 8.60
N THR A 25 -3.68 11.07 9.47
CA THR A 25 -4.41 9.80 9.54
C THR A 25 -5.47 9.70 8.44
N GLU A 26 -6.22 10.76 8.16
CA GLU A 26 -7.23 10.79 7.09
C GLU A 26 -6.56 10.74 5.70
N ALA A 27 -5.38 11.34 5.57
CA ALA A 27 -4.56 11.23 4.37
C ALA A 27 -4.07 9.80 4.10
N LEU A 28 -3.84 9.00 5.15
CA LEU A 28 -3.47 7.58 5.03
C LEU A 28 -4.68 6.70 4.70
N GLN A 29 -5.88 7.09 5.14
CA GLN A 29 -7.14 6.39 4.85
C GLN A 29 -7.69 6.69 3.45
N GLY A 30 -7.10 7.63 2.72
CA GLY A 30 -7.34 7.82 1.30
C GLY A 30 -8.68 8.48 0.97
N ASP A 31 -9.27 9.23 1.91
CA ASP A 31 -10.57 9.89 1.75
C ASP A 31 -10.65 10.82 0.52
N VAL A 32 -9.51 11.35 0.06
CA VAL A 32 -9.42 12.08 -1.22
C VAL A 32 -8.24 11.57 -2.03
N ARG A 33 -8.52 11.01 -3.23
CA ARG A 33 -7.48 10.54 -4.14
C ARG A 33 -6.84 11.73 -4.86
N LEU A 34 -5.51 11.85 -4.76
CA LEU A 34 -4.72 12.87 -5.46
C LEU A 34 -4.98 12.90 -6.98
N VAL A 35 -5.40 11.77 -7.55
CA VAL A 35 -5.78 11.63 -8.97
C VAL A 35 -6.99 12.49 -9.32
N ASP A 36 -7.99 12.55 -8.45
CA ASP A 36 -9.22 13.31 -8.69
C ASP A 36 -8.95 14.83 -8.58
N VAL A 37 -8.07 15.23 -7.65
CA VAL A 37 -7.57 16.61 -7.55
C VAL A 37 -6.83 17.03 -8.83
N LEU A 38 -5.99 16.15 -9.38
CA LEU A 38 -5.26 16.42 -10.62
C LEU A 38 -6.21 16.54 -11.82
N ALA A 39 -7.27 15.73 -11.86
CA ALA A 39 -8.31 15.82 -12.88
C ALA A 39 -9.06 17.17 -12.82
N GLU A 40 -9.48 17.62 -11.63
CA GLU A 40 -10.16 18.92 -11.47
C GLU A 40 -9.28 20.10 -11.87
N LEU A 41 -7.97 20.01 -11.61
CA LEU A 41 -6.99 21.04 -11.96
C LEU A 41 -6.61 21.04 -13.45
N GLY A 42 -7.27 20.22 -14.27
CA GLY A 42 -7.06 20.15 -15.72
C GLY A 42 -5.70 19.59 -16.12
N HIS A 43 -5.02 18.90 -15.20
CA HIS A 43 -3.79 18.19 -15.55
C HIS A 43 -4.15 16.92 -16.32
N PRO A 44 -3.39 16.58 -17.37
CA PRO A 44 -3.54 15.29 -18.02
C PRO A 44 -3.18 14.20 -16.98
N VAL A 45 -4.22 13.65 -16.36
CA VAL A 45 -4.12 12.43 -15.60
C VAL A 45 -3.73 11.38 -16.62
N ARG A 46 -2.52 10.84 -16.51
CA ARG A 46 -2.23 9.56 -17.15
C ARG A 46 -3.31 8.64 -16.65
N GLU A 47 -4.22 8.23 -17.53
CA GLU A 47 -5.06 7.07 -17.28
C GLU A 47 -4.09 5.94 -16.94
N VAL A 48 -3.84 5.73 -15.65
CA VAL A 48 -3.29 4.49 -15.18
C VAL A 48 -4.50 3.57 -15.25
N GLY A 49 -4.86 3.18 -16.47
CA GLY A 49 -5.86 2.17 -16.78
C GLY A 49 -5.34 0.84 -16.28
N SER A 50 -5.27 0.69 -14.98
CA SER A 50 -5.06 -0.58 -14.33
C SER A 50 -6.45 -1.18 -14.19
N PRO A 51 -6.74 -2.28 -14.90
CA PRO A 51 -8.11 -2.76 -15.23
C PRO A 51 -8.98 -3.18 -14.04
N TYR A 52 -8.58 -2.87 -12.82
CA TYR A 52 -9.19 -3.40 -11.61
C TYR A 52 -9.97 -2.33 -10.80
N GLU A 53 -10.13 -1.09 -11.31
CA GLU A 53 -10.36 0.17 -10.51
C GLU A 53 -11.71 0.21 -9.80
N GLN A 54 -12.53 -0.79 -10.08
CA GLN A 54 -13.94 -0.86 -9.72
C GLN A 54 -14.25 -2.06 -8.80
N LEU A 55 -13.24 -2.78 -8.29
CA LEU A 55 -13.47 -4.01 -7.53
C LEU A 55 -13.21 -3.81 -6.02
N PRO A 56 -14.15 -4.16 -5.13
CA PRO A 56 -14.08 -3.79 -3.71
C PRO A 56 -12.99 -4.56 -2.94
N TRP A 57 -12.54 -5.71 -3.46
CA TRP A 57 -11.44 -6.52 -2.89
C TRP A 57 -10.05 -6.03 -3.33
N ARG A 58 -10.00 -5.06 -4.26
CA ARG A 58 -8.79 -4.58 -4.94
C ARG A 58 -7.85 -3.79 -4.03
N GLY A 59 -8.36 -3.03 -3.05
CA GLY A 59 -7.51 -2.25 -2.13
C GLY A 59 -6.49 -3.12 -1.36
N ARG A 60 -6.88 -4.36 -1.04
CA ARG A 60 -6.07 -5.33 -0.30
C ARG A 60 -4.92 -5.86 -1.17
N TRP A 61 -5.23 -6.39 -2.36
CA TRP A 61 -4.20 -6.89 -3.28
C TRP A 61 -3.34 -5.77 -3.86
N GLU A 62 -3.92 -4.59 -4.11
CA GLU A 62 -3.17 -3.44 -4.64
C GLU A 62 -2.14 -2.92 -3.63
N GLY A 63 -2.47 -2.88 -2.33
CA GLY A 63 -1.51 -2.58 -1.29
C GLY A 63 -0.35 -3.58 -1.25
N ILE A 64 -0.67 -4.88 -1.32
CA ILE A 64 0.33 -5.96 -1.34
C ILE A 64 1.20 -5.88 -2.60
N TRP A 65 0.59 -5.74 -3.78
CA TRP A 65 1.29 -5.61 -5.04
C TRP A 65 2.19 -4.35 -5.06
N TRP A 66 1.69 -3.23 -4.55
CA TRP A 66 2.47 -2.00 -4.41
C TRP A 66 3.68 -2.21 -3.51
N ALA A 67 3.52 -2.88 -2.36
CA ALA A 67 4.63 -3.19 -1.47
C ALA A 67 5.67 -4.09 -2.14
N VAL A 68 5.25 -5.08 -2.93
CA VAL A 68 6.15 -5.94 -3.70
C VAL A 68 6.88 -5.16 -4.80
N ASP A 69 6.18 -4.33 -5.58
CA ASP A 69 6.80 -3.48 -6.63
C ASP A 69 7.80 -2.49 -6.01
N ARG A 70 7.45 -1.91 -4.86
CA ARG A 70 8.30 -0.98 -4.12
C ARG A 70 9.52 -1.65 -3.50
N MET A 71 9.41 -2.88 -3.02
CA MET A 71 10.54 -3.67 -2.52
C MET A 71 11.62 -3.85 -3.60
N ASP A 72 11.20 -4.08 -4.84
CA ASP A 72 12.11 -4.34 -5.96
C ASP A 72 12.76 -3.06 -6.50
N ARG A 73 12.16 -1.90 -6.23
CA ARG A 73 12.62 -0.60 -6.73
C ARG A 73 13.36 0.24 -5.69
N THR A 74 12.80 0.40 -4.50
CA THR A 74 13.23 1.46 -3.56
C THR A 74 13.19 1.08 -2.09
N HIS A 75 12.42 0.08 -1.67
CA HIS A 75 12.21 -0.24 -0.25
C HIS A 75 12.99 -1.47 0.21
N PRO A 76 13.47 -1.50 1.47
CA PRO A 76 13.94 -2.73 2.09
C PRO A 76 12.84 -3.79 2.16
N ALA A 77 13.24 -5.06 2.10
CA ALA A 77 12.34 -6.21 2.21
C ALA A 77 11.54 -6.19 3.52
N TYR A 78 12.21 -5.84 4.63
CA TYR A 78 11.58 -5.67 5.94
C TYR A 78 10.42 -4.66 5.93
N ALA A 79 10.64 -3.46 5.40
CA ALA A 79 9.60 -2.42 5.34
C ALA A 79 8.40 -2.84 4.47
N SER A 80 8.68 -3.55 3.38
CA SER A 80 7.63 -4.05 2.48
C SER A 80 6.82 -5.18 3.14
N ALA A 81 7.46 -6.02 3.94
CA ALA A 81 6.80 -7.06 4.72
C ALA A 81 5.95 -6.49 5.87
N GLN A 82 6.41 -5.45 6.55
CA GLN A 82 5.61 -4.75 7.56
C GLN A 82 4.33 -4.18 6.96
N TYR A 83 4.43 -3.50 5.81
CA TYR A 83 3.26 -2.97 5.11
C TYR A 83 2.27 -4.07 4.71
N VAL A 84 2.78 -5.21 4.23
CA VAL A 84 1.92 -6.37 3.89
C VAL A 84 1.22 -6.93 5.15
N LEU A 85 1.89 -6.98 6.30
CA LEU A 85 1.26 -7.38 7.56
C LEU A 85 0.21 -6.39 8.05
N GLU A 86 0.38 -5.09 7.83
CA GLU A 86 -0.65 -4.08 8.13
C GLU A 86 -1.91 -4.35 7.30
N VAL A 87 -1.74 -4.59 5.99
CA VAL A 87 -2.86 -4.93 5.09
C VAL A 87 -3.56 -6.23 5.52
N ILE A 88 -2.82 -7.25 5.98
CA ILE A 88 -3.41 -8.48 6.55
C ILE A 88 -4.13 -8.19 7.88
N GLY A 89 -3.51 -7.43 8.78
CA GLY A 89 -4.04 -7.15 10.12
C GLY A 89 -5.36 -6.36 10.09
N ASP A 90 -5.51 -5.48 9.10
CA ASP A 90 -6.77 -4.77 8.85
C ASP A 90 -7.87 -5.69 8.26
N ASN A 91 -7.55 -6.95 7.95
CA ASN A 91 -8.44 -7.91 7.28
C ASN A 91 -8.23 -9.34 7.82
N GLU A 92 -8.85 -9.68 8.95
CA GLU A 92 -8.64 -10.91 9.75
C GLU A 92 -8.69 -12.26 8.97
N ASP A 93 -9.28 -12.30 7.77
CA ASP A 93 -9.36 -13.51 6.94
C ASP A 93 -8.38 -13.57 5.77
N LEU A 94 -7.56 -12.54 5.56
CA LEU A 94 -6.64 -12.47 4.43
C LEU A 94 -5.58 -13.58 4.53
N TRP A 95 -5.54 -14.47 3.52
CA TRP A 95 -4.72 -15.70 3.51
C TRP A 95 -5.07 -16.75 4.58
N GLY A 96 -6.26 -16.65 5.18
CA GLY A 96 -6.72 -17.55 6.24
C GLY A 96 -5.99 -17.34 7.58
N PRO A 97 -6.32 -18.14 8.60
CA PRO A 97 -5.93 -17.89 10.00
C PRO A 97 -4.41 -17.90 10.27
N ASP A 98 -3.61 -18.43 9.33
CA ASP A 98 -2.16 -18.58 9.48
C ASP A 98 -1.34 -17.79 8.44
N GLY A 99 -1.98 -17.13 7.47
CA GLY A 99 -1.29 -16.59 6.30
C GLY A 99 -0.26 -15.50 6.60
N GLY A 100 -0.50 -14.66 7.62
CA GLY A 100 0.46 -13.67 8.10
C GLY A 100 1.54 -14.21 9.05
N GLN A 101 1.41 -15.43 9.57
CA GLN A 101 2.30 -15.93 10.61
C GLN A 101 3.71 -16.24 10.11
N GLU A 102 3.84 -16.76 8.89
CA GLU A 102 5.15 -17.04 8.30
C GLU A 102 5.94 -15.73 8.12
N LEU A 103 5.26 -14.68 7.63
CA LEU A 103 5.85 -13.35 7.46
C LEU A 103 6.21 -12.70 8.80
N MET A 104 5.34 -12.82 9.82
CA MET A 104 5.66 -12.39 11.19
C MET A 104 6.86 -13.13 11.78
N ALA A 105 6.98 -14.44 11.57
CA ALA A 105 8.11 -15.24 12.05
C ALA A 105 9.42 -14.81 11.40
N MET A 106 9.41 -14.51 10.09
CA MET A 106 10.57 -13.97 9.38
C MET A 106 10.99 -12.59 9.92
N LEU A 107 10.05 -11.70 10.23
CA LEU A 107 10.37 -10.39 10.81
C LEU A 107 10.94 -10.49 12.23
N ARG A 108 10.37 -11.36 13.08
CA ARG A 108 10.93 -11.63 14.42
C ARG A 108 12.36 -12.16 14.33
N ALA A 109 12.61 -13.12 13.45
CA ALA A 109 13.96 -13.64 13.22
C ALA A 109 14.92 -12.55 12.70
N TRP A 110 14.42 -11.61 11.89
CA TRP A 110 15.21 -10.47 11.41
C TRP A 110 15.60 -9.52 12.55
N ASP A 111 14.68 -9.28 13.49
CA ASP A 111 14.93 -8.44 14.67
C ASP A 111 15.94 -9.11 15.62
N ASP A 112 15.79 -10.43 15.84
CA ASP A 112 16.57 -11.21 16.81
C ASP A 112 18.00 -11.56 16.34
N ASP A 113 18.23 -11.74 15.04
CA ASP A 113 19.52 -12.21 14.50
C ASP A 113 20.10 -11.24 13.47
N VAL A 114 20.94 -10.32 13.95
CA VAL A 114 21.59 -9.27 13.14
C VAL A 114 22.48 -9.86 12.05
N ASP A 115 23.21 -10.95 12.35
CA ASP A 115 24.17 -11.56 11.44
C ASP A 115 23.46 -12.25 10.26
N ARG A 116 22.23 -12.72 10.46
CA ARG A 116 21.44 -13.41 9.44
C ARG A 116 20.47 -12.50 8.68
N ARG A 117 20.38 -11.20 9.01
CA ARG A 117 19.44 -10.26 8.36
C ARG A 117 19.48 -10.25 6.84
N SER A 118 20.66 -10.38 6.24
CA SER A 118 20.77 -10.42 4.78
C SER A 118 20.10 -11.68 4.21
N GLN A 119 20.32 -12.84 4.83
CA GLN A 119 19.69 -14.10 4.43
C GLN A 119 18.16 -14.05 4.63
N ILE A 120 17.72 -13.46 5.75
CA ILE A 120 16.30 -13.33 6.08
C ILE A 120 15.61 -12.35 5.13
N ASN A 121 16.25 -11.24 4.76
CA ASN A 121 15.74 -10.33 3.74
C ASN A 121 15.49 -11.03 2.40
N ASP A 122 16.36 -11.97 2.00
CA ASP A 122 16.16 -12.74 0.77
C ASP A 122 15.06 -13.80 0.89
N GLN A 123 14.79 -14.30 2.10
CA GLN A 123 13.61 -15.13 2.37
C GLN A 123 12.34 -14.30 2.26
N ILE A 124 12.31 -13.12 2.88
CA ILE A 124 11.19 -12.18 2.82
C ILE A 124 10.89 -11.81 1.36
N ARG A 125 11.92 -11.44 0.57
CA ARG A 125 11.74 -11.12 -0.87
C ARG A 125 11.10 -12.26 -1.65
N ARG A 126 11.56 -13.49 -1.43
CA ARG A 126 11.00 -14.66 -2.11
C ARG A 126 9.56 -14.93 -1.69
N HIS A 127 9.28 -14.84 -0.40
CA HIS A 127 7.92 -15.01 0.12
C HIS A 127 6.97 -13.98 -0.47
N LEU A 128 7.32 -12.69 -0.40
CA LEU A 128 6.49 -11.59 -0.93
C LEU A 128 6.26 -11.68 -2.45
N ARG A 129 7.26 -12.09 -3.25
CA ARG A 129 7.09 -12.28 -4.70
C ARG A 129 6.24 -13.48 -5.07
N ASN A 130 6.07 -14.44 -4.16
CA ASN A 130 5.26 -15.63 -4.39
C ASN A 130 3.78 -15.43 -4.08
N LEU A 131 3.43 -14.34 -3.38
CA LEU A 131 2.04 -13.97 -3.13
C LEU A 131 1.30 -13.78 -4.45
N ARG A 132 0.06 -14.24 -4.50
CA ARG A 132 -0.82 -14.13 -5.68
C ARG A 132 -2.14 -13.51 -5.30
N GLU A 133 -2.76 -12.88 -6.31
CA GLU A 133 -4.10 -12.30 -6.20
C GLU A 133 -5.14 -13.33 -5.76
N GLN A 134 -5.03 -14.56 -6.28
CA GLN A 134 -5.93 -15.67 -5.94
C GLN A 134 -5.85 -16.10 -4.47
N ASP A 135 -4.80 -15.70 -3.75
CA ASP A 135 -4.65 -16.02 -2.33
C ASP A 135 -5.51 -15.06 -1.48
N VAL A 136 -5.91 -13.90 -2.02
CA VAL A 136 -6.79 -12.95 -1.34
C VAL A 136 -8.24 -13.48 -1.39
N PRO A 137 -8.89 -13.70 -0.23
CA PRO A 137 -10.25 -14.19 -0.22
C PRO A 137 -11.20 -13.18 -0.88
N PRO A 138 -12.23 -13.67 -1.61
CA PRO A 138 -13.27 -12.79 -2.14
C PRO A 138 -13.99 -12.08 -0.99
N LEU A 139 -14.42 -10.83 -1.21
CA LEU A 139 -15.31 -10.15 -0.28
C LEU A 139 -16.62 -10.95 -0.20
N ILE A 140 -16.88 -11.52 0.97
CA ILE A 140 -18.20 -12.02 1.32
C ILE A 140 -18.99 -10.78 1.76
N GLU A 141 -20.01 -10.41 1.00
CA GLU A 141 -21.01 -9.38 1.37
C GLU A 141 -21.87 -9.84 2.55
#